data_AF-A0A846UXL8-F1
#
_entry.id   AF-A0A846UXL8-F1
#
_cell.length_a   1.000
_cell.length_b   1.000
_cell.length_c   1.000
_cell.angle_alpha   90.00
_cell.angle_beta   90.00
_cell.angle_gamma   90.00
#
_symmetry.space_group_name_H-M   'P 1'
#
loop_
_entity.id
_entity.type
_entity.pdbx_description
1 polymer ?
#
loop_
_entity_poly.entity_id
_entity_poly.type
_entity_poly.pdbx_seq_one_letter_code
_entity_poly.pdbx_strand_id
1 'polypeptide(L)'
;MYETVSSLAWSMFEASEAGQAAIYWRSYNALLAYCEEQEAQGVRHPFPWETLADFTHDDLAAVPLYLHALGQAEQADAYRASILLELARRYVGCGQAEAAWGCASQANTHAASVDDVDLKRDISVLLLKLSAER
;
A
#
# COMPACT_ATOMS: atom_id res chain seq x y z
N MET A 1 15.92 -3.76 -7.10
CA MET A 1 14.53 -3.48 -6.69
C MET A 1 14.33 -3.74 -5.21
N TYR A 2 14.15 -4.97 -4.74
CA TYR A 2 13.83 -5.23 -3.32
C TYR A 2 14.81 -4.60 -2.34
N GLU A 3 16.11 -4.82 -2.51
CA GLU A 3 17.16 -4.21 -1.66
C GLU A 3 17.09 -2.68 -1.64
N THR A 4 16.96 -2.05 -2.81
CA THR A 4 16.85 -0.60 -2.96
C THR A 4 15.63 -0.05 -2.24
N VAL A 5 14.46 -0.64 -2.48
CA VAL A 5 13.19 -0.21 -1.88
C VAL A 5 13.22 -0.42 -0.36
N SER A 6 13.66 -1.59 0.11
CA SER A 6 13.78 -1.89 1.54
C SER A 6 14.77 -0.96 2.26
N SER A 7 15.89 -0.61 1.62
CA SER A 7 16.85 0.32 2.20
C SER A 7 16.28 1.74 2.34
N LEU A 8 15.51 2.21 1.36
CA LEU A 8 14.86 3.52 1.41
C LEU A 8 13.73 3.54 2.43
N ALA A 9 12.92 2.47 2.48
CA ALA A 9 11.88 2.26 3.48
C ALA A 9 12.45 2.27 4.91
N TRP A 10 13.53 1.53 5.14
CA TRP A 10 14.22 1.53 6.43
C TRP A 10 14.71 2.93 6.83
N SER A 11 15.31 3.67 5.88
CA SER A 11 15.75 5.04 6.12
C SER A 11 14.59 5.99 6.46
N MET A 12 13.43 5.85 5.81
CA MET A 12 12.22 6.61 6.15
C MET A 12 11.69 6.25 7.54
N PHE A 13 11.68 4.97 7.89
CA PHE A 13 11.29 4.49 9.22
C PHE A 13 12.19 5.09 10.31
N GLU A 14 13.52 4.95 10.21
CA GLU A 14 14.46 5.51 11.18
C GLU A 14 14.37 7.04 11.27
N ALA A 15 14.19 7.72 10.13
CA ALA A 15 14.04 9.17 10.09
C ALA A 15 12.74 9.62 10.80
N SER A 16 11.65 8.88 10.65
CA SER A 16 10.39 9.15 11.35
C SER A 16 10.56 8.99 12.87
N GLU A 17 11.14 7.87 13.30
CA GLU A 17 11.40 7.58 14.73
C GLU A 17 12.31 8.63 15.38
N ALA A 18 13.28 9.16 14.63
CA ALA A 18 14.22 10.17 15.10
C ALA A 18 13.77 11.63 14.87
N GLY A 19 12.57 11.86 14.32
CA GLY A 19 12.08 13.21 13.99
C GLY A 19 12.89 13.94 12.91
N GLN A 20 13.63 13.22 12.07
CA GLN A 20 14.52 13.74 11.04
C GLN A 20 13.79 13.94 9.71
N ALA A 21 12.83 14.87 9.67
CA ALA A 21 11.98 15.11 8.50
C ALA A 21 12.75 15.34 7.18
N ALA A 22 13.92 15.98 7.22
CA ALA A 22 14.75 16.18 6.04
C ALA A 22 15.27 14.86 5.42
N ILE A 23 15.64 13.89 6.26
CA ILE A 23 16.06 12.56 5.81
C ILE A 23 14.86 11.79 5.26
N TYR A 24 13.73 11.85 5.97
CA TYR A 24 12.49 11.22 5.53
C TYR A 24 12.14 11.63 4.10
N TRP A 25 12.04 12.95 3.84
CA TRP A 25 11.66 13.45 2.53
C TRP A 25 12.71 13.20 1.46
N ARG A 26 14.00 13.18 1.82
CA ARG A 26 15.06 12.79 0.88
C ARG A 26 14.90 11.33 0.44
N SER A 27 14.64 10.42 1.38
CA SER A 27 14.47 8.99 1.10
C SER A 27 13.16 8.72 0.36
N TYR A 28 12.07 9.42 0.73
CA TYR A 28 10.79 9.37 0.02
C TYR A 28 10.94 9.80 -1.44
N ASN A 29 11.57 10.95 -1.70
CA ASN A 29 11.78 11.43 -3.07
C ASN A 29 12.71 10.52 -3.88
N ALA A 30 13.70 9.91 -3.24
CA ALA A 30 14.55 8.91 -3.87
C ALA A 30 13.75 7.65 -4.24
N LEU A 31 12.81 7.22 -3.41
CA LEU A 31 11.92 6.09 -3.72
C LEU A 31 10.97 6.42 -4.86
N LEU A 32 10.38 7.62 -4.89
CA LEU A 32 9.54 8.08 -6.00
C LEU A 32 10.33 8.07 -7.32
N ALA A 33 11.51 8.70 -7.35
CA ALA A 33 12.37 8.71 -8.53
C ALA A 33 12.75 7.29 -9.00
N TYR A 34 13.01 6.39 -8.06
CA TYR A 34 13.27 4.98 -8.36
C TYR A 34 12.04 4.30 -9.00
N CYS A 35 10.84 4.54 -8.47
CA CYS A 35 9.60 4.01 -9.04
C CYS A 35 9.40 4.45 -10.50
N GLU A 36 9.57 5.75 -10.76
CA GLU A 36 9.46 6.32 -12.10
C GLU A 36 10.52 5.77 -13.06
N GLU A 37 11.76 5.61 -12.60
CA GLU A 37 12.85 5.02 -13.39
C GLU A 37 12.56 3.56 -13.77
N GLN A 38 12.12 2.74 -12.81
CA GLN A 38 11.77 1.34 -13.08
C GLN A 38 10.64 1.24 -14.11
N GLU A 39 9.62 2.06 -13.99
CA GLU A 39 8.50 2.07 -14.93
C GLU A 39 8.94 2.54 -16.32
N ALA A 40 9.80 3.56 -16.42
CA ALA A 40 10.40 4.00 -17.68
C ALA A 40 11.27 2.91 -18.34
N GLN A 41 11.87 2.04 -17.54
CA GLN A 41 12.62 0.86 -17.99
C GLN A 41 11.72 -0.33 -18.33
N GLY A 42 10.39 -0.21 -18.17
CA GLY A 42 9.41 -1.27 -18.45
C GLY A 42 9.30 -2.33 -17.35
N VAL A 43 9.93 -2.10 -16.19
CA VAL A 43 9.78 -2.97 -15.02
C VAL A 43 8.44 -2.65 -14.35
N ARG A 44 7.51 -3.61 -14.42
CA ARG A 44 6.19 -3.51 -13.79
C ARG A 44 6.14 -4.44 -12.59
N HIS A 45 6.25 -3.87 -11.41
CA HIS A 45 6.18 -4.62 -10.18
C HIS A 45 5.51 -3.75 -9.11
N PRO A 46 4.51 -4.25 -8.37
CA PRO A 46 3.73 -3.42 -7.44
C PRO A 46 4.54 -2.91 -6.25
N PHE A 47 5.49 -3.70 -5.76
CA PHE A 47 6.21 -3.45 -4.51
C PHE A 47 6.78 -2.04 -4.33
N PRO A 48 7.49 -1.40 -5.28
CA PRO A 48 8.02 -0.05 -5.09
C PRO A 48 6.90 0.99 -4.87
N TRP A 49 5.84 0.92 -5.66
CA TRP A 49 4.71 1.85 -5.59
C TRP A 49 3.83 1.63 -4.36
N GLU A 50 3.62 0.37 -3.97
CA GLU A 50 2.97 0.01 -2.71
C GLU A 50 3.76 0.55 -1.51
N THR A 51 5.08 0.33 -1.47
CA THR A 51 5.93 0.87 -0.40
C THR A 51 5.90 2.40 -0.38
N LEU A 52 5.96 3.07 -1.53
CA LEU A 52 5.83 4.53 -1.57
C LEU A 52 4.50 5.00 -0.96
N ALA A 53 3.42 4.29 -1.25
CA ALA A 53 2.10 4.56 -0.68
C ALA A 53 2.03 4.28 0.83
N ASP A 54 2.67 3.22 1.34
CA ASP A 54 2.76 2.91 2.78
C ASP A 54 3.40 4.06 3.58
N PHE A 55 4.40 4.71 2.99
CA PHE A 55 5.08 5.89 3.55
C PHE A 55 4.40 7.22 3.17
N THR A 56 3.20 7.20 2.61
CA THR A 56 2.41 8.41 2.36
C THR A 56 1.38 8.57 3.46
N HIS A 57 1.61 9.54 4.36
CA HIS A 57 0.80 9.72 5.57
C HIS A 57 -0.60 10.29 5.29
N ASP A 58 -0.74 11.11 4.26
CA ASP A 58 -2.02 11.67 3.86
C ASP A 58 -2.82 10.63 3.06
N ASP A 59 -3.99 10.25 3.55
CA ASP A 59 -4.79 9.18 2.95
C ASP A 59 -5.20 9.52 1.50
N LEU A 60 -5.55 10.78 1.21
CA LEU A 60 -5.94 11.22 -0.13
C LEU A 60 -4.75 11.15 -1.11
N ALA A 61 -3.55 11.50 -0.66
CA ALA A 61 -2.32 11.39 -1.45
C ALA A 61 -1.86 9.94 -1.65
N ALA A 62 -2.13 9.04 -0.70
CA ALA A 62 -1.74 7.63 -0.78
C ALA A 62 -2.61 6.83 -1.76
N VAL A 63 -3.92 7.13 -1.85
CA VAL A 63 -4.86 6.43 -2.74
C VAL A 63 -4.38 6.29 -4.20
N PRO A 64 -3.97 7.36 -4.92
CA PRO A 64 -3.51 7.22 -6.30
C PRO A 64 -2.25 6.37 -6.43
N LEU A 65 -1.36 6.35 -5.42
CA LEU A 65 -0.16 5.53 -5.43
C LEU A 65 -0.50 4.03 -5.29
N TYR A 66 -1.41 3.69 -4.38
CA TYR A 66 -1.89 2.32 -4.27
C TYR A 66 -2.67 1.86 -5.51
N LEU A 67 -3.48 2.73 -6.12
CA LEU A 67 -4.17 2.40 -7.38
C LEU A 67 -3.17 2.11 -8.51
N HIS A 68 -2.08 2.88 -8.57
CA HIS A 68 -1.00 2.65 -9.51
C HIS A 68 -0.27 1.32 -9.23
N ALA A 69 0.03 1.03 -7.97
CA ALA A 69 0.59 -0.25 -7.54
C ALA A 69 -0.33 -1.43 -7.90
N LEU A 70 -1.64 -1.29 -7.66
CA LEU A 70 -2.65 -2.31 -7.97
C LEU A 70 -2.68 -2.63 -9.47
N GLY A 71 -2.55 -1.62 -10.33
CA GLY A 71 -2.45 -1.79 -11.78
C GLY A 71 -1.22 -2.59 -12.22
N GLN A 72 -0.19 -2.71 -11.37
CA GLN A 72 1.00 -3.52 -11.64
C GLN A 72 0.93 -4.93 -11.01
N ALA A 73 -0.12 -5.22 -10.23
CA ALA A 73 -0.26 -6.47 -9.47
C ALA A 73 -1.15 -7.54 -10.17
N GLU A 74 -1.40 -7.44 -11.48
CA GLU A 74 -2.45 -8.21 -12.19
C GLU A 74 -2.47 -9.72 -11.89
N GLN A 75 -1.30 -10.35 -11.79
CA GLN A 75 -1.15 -11.80 -11.57
C GLN A 75 -0.59 -12.17 -10.19
N ALA A 76 -0.56 -11.24 -9.25
CA ALA A 76 0.02 -11.47 -7.93
C ALA A 76 -1.01 -11.26 -6.82
N ASP A 77 -1.78 -12.31 -6.51
CA ASP A 77 -2.86 -12.28 -5.52
C ASP A 77 -2.41 -11.75 -4.15
N ALA A 78 -1.20 -12.10 -3.69
CA ALA A 78 -0.64 -11.60 -2.44
C ALA A 78 -0.53 -10.06 -2.43
N TYR A 79 0.04 -9.47 -3.50
CA TYR A 79 0.14 -8.03 -3.64
C TYR A 79 -1.23 -7.38 -3.79
N ARG A 80 -2.13 -7.97 -4.59
CA ARG A 80 -3.50 -7.44 -4.75
C ARG A 80 -4.23 -7.38 -3.41
N ALA A 81 -4.15 -8.45 -2.63
CA ALA A 81 -4.80 -8.53 -1.33
C ALA A 81 -4.25 -7.47 -0.35
N SER A 82 -2.92 -7.35 -0.27
CA SER A 82 -2.24 -6.33 0.55
C SER A 82 -2.64 -4.90 0.15
N ILE A 83 -2.48 -4.56 -1.13
CA ILE A 83 -2.78 -3.23 -1.66
C ILE A 83 -4.25 -2.86 -1.47
N LEU A 84 -5.17 -3.80 -1.71
CA LEU A 84 -6.61 -3.58 -1.52
C LEU A 84 -7.00 -3.41 -0.06
N LEU A 85 -6.32 -4.10 0.86
CA LEU A 85 -6.51 -3.89 2.31
C LEU A 85 -6.10 -2.46 2.70
N GLU A 86 -4.93 -2.01 2.25
CA GLU A 86 -4.46 -0.66 2.57
C GLU A 86 -5.32 0.42 1.88
N LEU A 87 -5.72 0.25 0.62
CA LEU A 87 -6.71 1.12 -0.04
C LEU A 87 -8.01 1.23 0.77
N ALA A 88 -8.51 0.10 1.27
CA ALA A 88 -9.71 0.10 2.08
C ALA A 88 -9.53 0.94 3.35
N ARG A 89 -8.37 0.85 4.01
CA ARG A 89 -8.03 1.68 5.19
C ARG A 89 -7.96 3.17 4.85
N ARG A 90 -7.35 3.54 3.72
CA ARG A 90 -7.31 4.94 3.25
C ARG A 90 -8.70 5.48 2.95
N TYR A 91 -9.55 4.69 2.29
CA TYR A 91 -10.93 5.08 2.04
C TYR A 91 -11.75 5.25 3.32
N VAL A 92 -11.50 4.46 4.38
CA VAL A 92 -12.08 4.72 5.71
C VAL A 92 -11.63 6.09 6.24
N GLY A 93 -10.34 6.39 6.21
CA GLY A 93 -9.80 7.69 6.64
C GLY A 93 -10.38 8.88 5.86
N CYS A 94 -10.70 8.65 4.58
CA CYS A 94 -11.36 9.63 3.71
C CYS A 94 -12.89 9.68 3.85
N GLY A 95 -13.51 8.89 4.73
CA GLY A 95 -14.97 8.81 4.90
C GLY A 95 -15.73 8.17 3.73
N GLN A 96 -15.04 7.43 2.85
CA GLN A 96 -15.61 6.78 1.67
C GLN A 96 -15.96 5.30 1.96
N ALA A 97 -16.97 5.07 2.81
CA ALA A 97 -17.31 3.74 3.31
C ALA A 97 -17.64 2.71 2.21
N GLU A 98 -18.31 3.11 1.12
CA GLU A 98 -18.62 2.19 0.00
C GLU A 98 -17.35 1.75 -0.74
N ALA A 99 -16.43 2.67 -1.01
CA ALA A 99 -15.15 2.36 -1.65
C ALA A 99 -14.29 1.48 -0.73
N ALA A 100 -14.28 1.77 0.58
CA ALA A 100 -13.60 0.94 1.57
C ALA A 100 -14.13 -0.51 1.57
N TRP A 101 -15.45 -0.68 1.59
CA TRP A 101 -16.09 -2.00 1.51
C TRP A 101 -15.73 -2.73 0.21
N GLY A 102 -15.81 -2.03 -0.92
CA GLY A 102 -15.48 -2.58 -2.23
C GLY A 102 -14.03 -3.09 -2.29
N CYS A 103 -13.08 -2.35 -1.72
CA CYS A 103 -11.68 -2.76 -1.64
C CYS A 103 -11.47 -3.93 -0.69
N ALA A 104 -12.01 -3.87 0.54
CA ALA A 104 -11.86 -4.94 1.52
C ALA A 104 -12.47 -6.27 1.06
N SER A 105 -13.60 -6.23 0.34
CA SER A 105 -14.23 -7.42 -0.23
C SER A 105 -13.38 -8.05 -1.35
N GLN A 106 -12.76 -7.23 -2.19
CA GLN A 106 -11.83 -7.72 -3.21
C GLN A 106 -10.54 -8.26 -2.56
N ALA A 107 -10.02 -7.58 -1.53
CA ALA A 107 -8.87 -8.05 -0.75
C ALA A 107 -9.14 -9.46 -0.21
N ASN A 108 -10.32 -9.70 0.36
CA ASN A 108 -10.73 -11.01 0.86
C ASN A 108 -10.76 -12.09 -0.25
N THR A 109 -11.19 -11.71 -1.45
CA THR A 109 -11.24 -12.63 -2.60
C THR A 109 -9.82 -13.05 -3.01
N HIS A 110 -8.89 -12.10 -3.11
CA HIS A 110 -7.49 -12.40 -3.45
C HIS A 110 -6.75 -13.12 -2.33
N ALA A 111 -7.01 -12.76 -1.07
CA ALA A 111 -6.37 -13.40 0.08
C ALA A 111 -6.75 -14.89 0.22
N ALA A 112 -7.87 -15.35 -0.35
CA ALA A 112 -8.33 -16.73 -0.21
C ALA A 112 -7.27 -17.77 -0.63
N SER A 113 -6.49 -17.48 -1.69
CA SER A 113 -5.42 -18.34 -2.22
C SER A 113 -4.05 -18.11 -1.57
N VAL A 114 -3.90 -17.06 -0.75
CA VAL A 114 -2.63 -16.65 -0.15
C VAL A 114 -2.45 -17.35 1.19
N ASP A 115 -1.26 -17.88 1.48
CA ASP A 115 -0.92 -18.48 2.77
C ASP A 115 -0.44 -17.43 3.77
N ASP A 116 -1.28 -16.44 4.05
CA ASP A 116 -1.02 -15.37 5.02
C ASP A 116 -2.22 -15.21 5.96
N VAL A 117 -2.07 -15.75 7.17
CA VAL A 117 -3.12 -15.77 8.18
C VAL A 117 -3.36 -14.38 8.78
N ASP A 118 -2.31 -13.57 8.89
CA ASP A 118 -2.41 -12.25 9.47
C ASP A 118 -3.10 -11.28 8.50
N LEU A 119 -2.77 -11.35 7.21
CA LEU A 119 -3.47 -10.61 6.16
C LEU A 119 -4.97 -10.96 6.13
N LYS A 120 -5.31 -12.26 6.14
CA LYS A 120 -6.71 -12.71 6.17
C LYS A 120 -7.45 -12.21 7.41
N ARG A 121 -6.78 -12.20 8.56
CA ARG A 121 -7.34 -11.68 9.83
C ARG A 121 -7.62 -10.19 9.72
N ASP A 122 -6.65 -9.41 9.25
CA ASP A 122 -6.77 -7.96 9.11
C ASP A 122 -7.91 -7.56 8.17
N ILE A 123 -8.05 -8.26 7.04
CA ILE A 123 -9.17 -8.09 6.10
C ILE A 123 -10.49 -8.39 6.79
N SER A 124 -10.59 -9.52 7.50
CA SER A 124 -11.81 -9.93 8.20
C SER A 124 -12.22 -8.92 9.29
N VAL A 125 -11.25 -8.42 10.06
CA VAL A 125 -11.47 -7.39 11.09
C VAL A 125 -12.00 -6.10 10.45
N LEU A 126 -11.43 -5.67 9.34
CA LEU A 126 -11.90 -4.47 8.64
C LEU A 126 -13.32 -4.64 8.09
N LEU A 127 -13.62 -5.78 7.45
CA LEU A 127 -14.96 -6.09 6.95
C LEU A 127 -16.01 -6.09 8.08
N LEU A 128 -15.69 -6.67 9.23
CA LEU A 128 -16.60 -6.67 10.39
C LEU A 128 -16.89 -5.24 10.87
N LYS A 129 -15.86 -4.39 10.99
CA LYS A 129 -16.03 -2.97 11.36
C LYS A 129 -16.94 -2.23 10.37
N LEU A 130 -16.64 -2.32 9.08
CA LEU A 130 -17.42 -1.68 8.02
C LEU A 130 -18.88 -2.16 7.96
N SER A 131 -19.14 -3.42 8.32
CA SER A 131 -20.51 -3.96 8.36
C SER A 131 -21.34 -3.45 9.54
N ALA A 132 -20.69 -3.08 10.65
CA ALA A 132 -21.36 -2.55 11.84
C ALA A 132 -21.69 -1.06 11.74
N GLU A 133 -21.03 -0.35 10.84
CA GLU A 133 -21.21 1.10 10.59
C GLU A 133 -22.23 1.39 9.47
N ARG A 134 -22.84 0.35 8.90
CA ARG A 134 -23.85 0.45 7.84
C ARG A 134 -25.28 0.57 8.34
#